data_AF-A0A8H4UZN3-F1
#
_entry.id   AF-A0A8H4UZN3-F1
#
_cell.length_a   1.000
_cell.length_b   1.000
_cell.length_c   1.000
_cell.angle_alpha   90.00
_cell.angle_beta   90.00
_cell.angle_gamma   90.00
#
_symmetry.space_group_name_H-M   'P 1'
#
loop_
_entity.id
_entity.type
_entity.pdbx_description
1 polymer ?
#
loop_
_entity_poly.entity_id
_entity_poly.type
_entity_poly.pdbx_seq_one_letter_code
_entity_poly.pdbx_strand_id
1 'polypeptide(L)'
;MPCTSGNISSRLSDFTAWRGDQNDTNAYWTLMTNCPTDSEVGVSWLGQLCVHGSSNASVAGANVVVKTSTEWQVFAHESGHTFGAVHDCDSSTCQQGLQTTSQCCPLTSSTCDANGQYIMNPSTSSNLENFSQCTIGNICSAIGRNSVQSNCLVNNKDVVTYTGSQCGNGIVESGEDCDCGGTAACGDNACCDPTTCKFKDNAVCDDSNEACCSSCQFKAANTTCRASTGPCDIAEVCSGTSGTCPADQFVADGQSCTSGKTTGLTCASGQCTSRDLQCRTILGAVLG
;
A
#
# COMPACT_ATOMS: atom_id res chain seq x y z
N MET A 1 -5.98 -25.74 -6.82
CA MET A 1 -4.86 -26.51 -6.24
C MET A 1 -5.37 -27.43 -5.13
N PRO A 2 -5.10 -28.75 -5.16
CA PRO A 2 -5.52 -29.67 -4.10
C PRO A 2 -4.86 -29.37 -2.75
N CYS A 3 -5.53 -29.67 -1.65
CA CYS A 3 -4.94 -29.51 -0.31
C CYS A 3 -3.78 -30.48 -0.03
N THR A 4 -3.69 -31.57 -0.79
CA THR A 4 -2.59 -32.54 -0.72
C THR A 4 -1.30 -32.06 -1.39
N SER A 5 -1.36 -30.96 -2.15
CA SER A 5 -0.21 -30.40 -2.88
C SER A 5 0.52 -29.37 -2.02
N GLY A 6 1.52 -29.84 -1.26
CA GLY A 6 2.48 -29.02 -0.53
C GLY A 6 1.92 -28.15 0.62
N ASN A 7 2.80 -27.33 1.19
CA ASN A 7 2.50 -26.41 2.30
C ASN A 7 2.03 -25.03 1.79
N ILE A 8 1.76 -24.09 2.71
CA ILE A 8 1.24 -22.76 2.34
C ILE A 8 2.18 -21.98 1.41
N SER A 9 3.50 -22.09 1.57
CA SER A 9 4.48 -21.42 0.71
C SER A 9 4.45 -21.97 -0.72
N SER A 10 4.29 -23.28 -0.89
CA SER A 10 4.11 -23.86 -2.23
C SER A 10 2.82 -23.39 -2.89
N ARG A 11 1.75 -23.18 -2.10
CA ARG A 11 0.50 -22.58 -2.61
C ARG A 11 0.70 -21.16 -3.10
N LEU A 12 1.41 -20.35 -2.33
CA LEU A 12 1.76 -19.00 -2.76
C LEU A 12 2.53 -19.03 -4.07
N SER A 13 3.57 -19.87 -4.17
CA SER A 13 4.37 -20.00 -5.40
C SER A 13 3.53 -20.36 -6.63
N ASP A 14 2.70 -21.40 -6.54
CA ASP A 14 1.86 -21.83 -7.67
C ASP A 14 0.77 -20.81 -8.00
N PHE A 15 0.16 -20.18 -6.99
CA PHE A 15 -0.85 -19.15 -7.20
C PHE A 15 -0.26 -17.88 -7.81
N THR A 16 0.94 -17.50 -7.41
CA THR A 16 1.72 -16.41 -8.01
C THR A 16 2.08 -16.71 -9.46
N ALA A 17 2.44 -17.96 -9.79
CA ALA A 17 2.67 -18.36 -11.18
C ALA A 17 1.39 -18.16 -12.01
N TRP A 18 0.25 -18.65 -11.52
CA TRP A 18 -1.06 -18.42 -12.16
C TRP A 18 -1.39 -16.92 -12.28
N ARG A 19 -1.14 -16.14 -11.23
CA ARG A 19 -1.38 -14.68 -11.21
C ARG A 19 -0.56 -13.97 -12.29
N GLY A 20 0.69 -14.42 -12.50
CA GLY A 20 1.59 -13.89 -13.52
C GLY A 20 1.08 -14.07 -14.95
N ASP A 21 0.21 -15.05 -15.18
CA ASP A 21 -0.41 -15.30 -16.50
C ASP A 21 -1.73 -14.52 -16.71
N GLN A 22 -2.24 -13.81 -15.68
CA GLN A 22 -3.51 -13.08 -15.79
C GLN A 22 -3.31 -11.70 -16.42
N ASN A 23 -4.18 -11.37 -17.38
CA ASN A 23 -4.21 -10.08 -18.06
C ASN A 23 -5.32 -9.18 -17.47
N ASP A 24 -5.02 -8.58 -16.32
CA ASP A 24 -5.87 -7.63 -15.62
C ASP A 24 -5.04 -6.45 -15.06
N THR A 25 -5.72 -5.44 -14.52
CA THR A 25 -5.09 -4.26 -13.90
C THR A 25 -5.18 -4.28 -12.37
N ASN A 26 -5.48 -5.43 -11.76
CA ASN A 26 -5.65 -5.53 -10.31
C ASN A 26 -4.29 -5.47 -9.61
N ALA A 27 -4.21 -4.71 -8.51
CA ALA A 27 -2.96 -4.48 -7.80
C ALA A 27 -2.31 -5.75 -7.24
N TYR A 28 -3.12 -6.69 -6.76
CA TYR A 28 -2.70 -8.03 -6.34
C TYR A 28 -3.93 -8.94 -6.24
N TRP A 29 -3.70 -10.24 -6.03
CA TRP A 29 -4.77 -11.20 -5.78
C TRP A 29 -4.55 -11.96 -4.48
N THR A 30 -5.63 -12.30 -3.80
CA THR A 30 -5.60 -13.16 -2.60
C THR A 30 -6.25 -14.49 -2.89
N LEU A 31 -5.52 -15.58 -2.63
CA LEU A 31 -6.08 -16.92 -2.60
C LEU A 31 -6.67 -17.21 -1.21
N MET A 32 -8.00 -17.24 -1.13
CA MET A 32 -8.71 -17.72 0.06
C MET A 32 -8.79 -19.26 0.03
N THR A 33 -8.32 -19.94 1.07
CA THR A 33 -8.26 -21.41 1.11
C THR A 33 -8.73 -22.02 2.42
N ASN A 34 -9.38 -23.20 2.33
CA ASN A 34 -9.72 -24.03 3.50
C ASN A 34 -8.78 -25.24 3.64
N CYS A 35 -7.65 -25.24 2.93
CA CYS A 35 -6.66 -26.29 3.08
C CYS A 35 -5.97 -26.18 4.43
N PRO A 36 -5.77 -27.30 5.15
CA PRO A 36 -5.07 -27.28 6.42
C PRO A 36 -3.62 -26.83 6.21
N THR A 37 -3.16 -26.02 7.14
CA THR A 37 -1.78 -25.58 7.31
C THR A 37 -1.38 -25.87 8.75
N ASP A 38 -0.08 -25.80 9.07
CA ASP A 38 0.40 -26.06 10.43
C ASP A 38 0.04 -24.88 11.35
N SER A 39 0.98 -23.96 11.61
CA SER A 39 0.73 -22.75 12.38
C SER A 39 0.53 -21.50 11.52
N GLU A 40 0.95 -21.53 10.24
CA GLU A 40 0.78 -20.38 9.36
C GLU A 40 -0.67 -20.27 8.85
N VAL A 41 -1.31 -19.14 9.10
CA VAL A 41 -2.68 -18.85 8.64
C VAL A 41 -2.72 -17.93 7.41
N GLY A 42 -1.58 -17.38 7.01
CA GLY A 42 -1.43 -16.54 5.83
C GLY A 42 0.03 -16.48 5.39
N VAL A 43 0.25 -16.09 4.13
CA VAL A 43 1.59 -15.79 3.60
C VAL A 43 1.48 -14.85 2.39
N SER A 44 2.42 -13.92 2.27
CA SER A 44 2.49 -12.92 1.21
C SER A 44 3.92 -12.73 0.73
N TRP A 45 4.07 -12.33 -0.53
CA TRP A 45 5.31 -11.69 -0.97
C TRP A 45 5.40 -10.27 -0.42
N LEU A 46 6.61 -9.86 -0.02
CA LEU A 46 6.86 -8.52 0.47
C LEU A 46 6.97 -7.53 -0.71
N GLY A 47 6.16 -6.46 -0.67
CA GLY A 47 6.31 -5.31 -1.55
C GLY A 47 6.00 -5.57 -3.03
N GLN A 48 5.13 -6.54 -3.33
CA GLN A 48 4.78 -6.92 -4.71
C GLN A 48 3.47 -6.30 -5.22
N LEU A 49 3.00 -5.24 -4.56
CA LEU A 49 1.89 -4.44 -5.05
C LEU A 49 2.13 -3.98 -6.50
N CYS A 50 1.09 -4.02 -7.34
CA CYS A 50 1.11 -3.63 -8.76
C CYS A 50 2.10 -4.39 -9.66
N VAL A 51 2.79 -5.42 -9.16
CA VAL A 51 3.70 -6.22 -9.97
C VAL A 51 2.89 -7.23 -10.79
N HIS A 52 2.95 -7.08 -12.12
CA HIS A 52 2.32 -7.97 -13.08
C HIS A 52 3.38 -8.88 -13.73
N GLY A 53 3.02 -10.15 -13.97
CA GLY A 53 3.91 -11.13 -14.58
C GLY A 53 4.90 -11.77 -13.59
N SER A 54 5.35 -12.98 -13.94
CA SER A 54 6.36 -13.72 -13.20
C SER A 54 7.59 -13.89 -14.07
N SER A 55 8.74 -13.37 -13.62
CA SER A 55 10.03 -13.49 -14.29
C SER A 55 11.07 -14.07 -13.33
N ASN A 56 12.29 -14.33 -13.80
CA ASN A 56 13.37 -14.77 -12.91
C ASN A 56 13.73 -13.74 -11.82
N ALA A 57 13.29 -12.48 -11.95
CA ALA A 57 13.64 -11.38 -11.06
C ALA A 57 12.42 -10.73 -10.38
N SER A 58 11.19 -11.13 -10.69
CA SER A 58 9.96 -10.53 -10.17
C SER A 58 8.86 -11.56 -10.05
N VAL A 59 8.05 -11.45 -9.00
CA VAL A 59 6.90 -12.31 -8.76
C VAL A 59 5.64 -11.47 -8.74
N ALA A 60 4.58 -11.95 -9.37
CA ALA A 60 3.34 -11.18 -9.45
C ALA A 60 2.71 -11.00 -8.06
N GLY A 61 2.06 -9.85 -7.85
CA GLY A 61 1.42 -9.49 -6.58
C GLY A 61 0.35 -10.50 -6.18
N ALA A 62 0.65 -11.32 -5.18
CA ALA A 62 -0.27 -12.31 -4.64
C ALA A 62 0.02 -12.65 -3.18
N ASN A 63 -1.03 -13.06 -2.47
CA ASN A 63 -0.95 -13.64 -1.14
C ASN A 63 -1.96 -14.78 -0.95
N VAL A 64 -1.82 -15.53 0.14
CA VAL A 64 -2.70 -16.65 0.51
C VAL A 64 -3.23 -16.42 1.92
N VAL A 65 -4.52 -16.60 2.10
CA VAL A 65 -5.20 -16.49 3.40
C VAL A 65 -5.96 -17.79 3.66
N VAL A 66 -5.67 -18.41 4.80
CA VAL A 66 -6.36 -19.63 5.25
C VAL A 66 -7.61 -19.25 6.03
N LYS A 67 -8.65 -20.08 5.92
CA LYS A 67 -9.88 -19.95 6.70
C LYS A 67 -9.60 -20.03 8.20
N THR A 68 -10.07 -19.05 8.96
CA THR A 68 -9.94 -18.94 10.42
C THR A 68 -11.27 -18.44 11.02
N SER A 69 -11.29 -17.87 12.21
CA SER A 69 -12.46 -17.10 12.70
C SER A 69 -12.28 -15.59 12.50
N THR A 70 -11.11 -15.18 12.00
CA THR A 70 -10.64 -13.80 11.91
C THR A 70 -9.94 -13.56 10.58
N GLU A 71 -10.46 -14.16 9.48
CA GLU A 71 -9.80 -14.14 8.17
C GLU A 71 -9.55 -12.72 7.65
N TRP A 72 -10.43 -11.78 7.98
CA TRP A 72 -10.27 -10.39 7.59
C TRP A 72 -9.00 -9.75 8.18
N GLN A 73 -8.61 -10.15 9.41
CA GLN A 73 -7.36 -9.68 10.05
C GLN A 73 -6.15 -10.26 9.35
N VAL A 74 -6.21 -11.55 8.99
CA VAL A 74 -5.15 -12.22 8.23
C VAL A 74 -5.02 -11.60 6.84
N PHE A 75 -6.13 -11.35 6.15
CA PHE A 75 -6.15 -10.62 4.89
C PHE A 75 -5.50 -9.24 5.00
N ALA A 76 -5.83 -8.48 6.05
CA ALA A 76 -5.21 -7.17 6.28
C ALA A 76 -3.70 -7.29 6.54
N HIS A 77 -3.26 -8.28 7.31
CA HIS A 77 -1.85 -8.58 7.58
C HIS A 77 -1.08 -8.90 6.28
N GLU A 78 -1.59 -9.84 5.48
CA GLU A 78 -0.96 -10.21 4.20
C GLU A 78 -0.98 -9.06 3.18
N SER A 79 -2.02 -8.24 3.21
CA SER A 79 -2.07 -7.00 2.42
C SER A 79 -0.98 -6.03 2.89
N GLY A 80 -0.75 -5.88 4.19
CA GLY A 80 0.35 -5.08 4.74
C GLY A 80 1.70 -5.49 4.16
N HIS A 81 2.00 -6.79 4.12
CA HIS A 81 3.19 -7.32 3.44
C HIS A 81 3.21 -7.01 1.94
N THR A 82 2.10 -7.16 1.23
CA THR A 82 2.01 -6.80 -0.19
C THR A 82 2.39 -5.33 -0.43
N PHE A 83 2.02 -4.45 0.50
CA PHE A 83 2.36 -3.02 0.51
C PHE A 83 3.77 -2.72 1.06
N GLY A 84 4.54 -3.73 1.45
CA GLY A 84 5.94 -3.61 1.90
C GLY A 84 6.14 -3.44 3.40
N ALA A 85 5.11 -3.62 4.22
CA ALA A 85 5.27 -3.63 5.67
C ALA A 85 5.99 -4.89 6.15
N VAL A 86 6.87 -4.74 7.14
CA VAL A 86 7.41 -5.85 7.94
C VAL A 86 6.59 -6.05 9.22
N HIS A 87 6.85 -7.14 9.93
CA HIS A 87 6.22 -7.39 11.20
C HIS A 87 6.53 -6.32 12.25
N ASP A 88 5.58 -6.05 13.13
CA ASP A 88 5.84 -5.31 14.37
C ASP A 88 6.78 -6.12 15.26
N CYS A 89 7.64 -5.45 16.01
CA CYS A 89 8.61 -6.10 16.87
C CYS A 89 7.92 -6.79 18.06
N ASP A 90 8.39 -7.98 18.40
CA ASP A 90 8.07 -8.70 19.62
C ASP A 90 9.29 -8.81 20.54
N SER A 91 9.09 -9.39 21.73
CA SER A 91 10.16 -9.59 22.71
C SER A 91 11.41 -10.30 22.15
N SER A 92 11.23 -11.24 21.21
CA SER A 92 12.32 -12.00 20.61
C SER A 92 13.10 -11.19 19.58
N THR A 93 12.41 -10.42 18.73
CA THR A 93 13.06 -9.56 17.74
C THR A 93 13.78 -8.40 18.41
N CYS A 94 13.24 -7.90 19.53
CA CYS A 94 13.86 -6.87 20.34
C CYS A 94 15.14 -7.36 21.05
N GLN A 95 15.16 -8.59 21.55
CA GLN A 95 16.37 -9.21 22.10
C GLN A 95 17.47 -9.39 21.06
N GLN A 96 17.07 -9.66 19.81
CA GLN A 96 17.98 -9.80 18.67
C GLN A 96 18.41 -8.46 18.07
N GLY A 97 17.78 -7.34 18.47
CA GLY A 97 18.12 -6.02 17.94
C GLY A 97 17.60 -5.75 16.53
N LEU A 98 16.63 -6.51 16.01
CA LEU A 98 16.18 -6.42 14.61
C LEU A 98 15.56 -5.07 14.22
N GLN A 99 15.15 -4.27 15.20
CA GLN A 99 14.70 -2.90 14.99
C GLN A 99 15.81 -1.97 14.47
N THR A 100 17.08 -2.25 14.77
CA THR A 100 18.20 -1.39 14.34
C THR A 100 18.51 -1.55 12.86
N THR A 101 18.12 -2.69 12.29
CA THR A 101 18.33 -3.05 10.88
C THR A 101 17.03 -2.96 10.07
N SER A 102 15.95 -2.43 10.67
CA SER A 102 14.62 -2.31 10.07
C SER A 102 13.99 -3.64 9.63
N GLN A 103 14.37 -4.76 10.28
CA GLN A 103 13.78 -6.08 10.03
C GLN A 103 12.48 -6.31 10.82
N CYS A 104 12.19 -5.48 11.82
CA CYS A 104 10.89 -5.38 12.48
C CYS A 104 10.53 -3.92 12.78
N CYS A 105 9.25 -3.67 13.03
CA CYS A 105 8.70 -2.36 13.30
C CYS A 105 8.57 -2.09 14.81
N PRO A 106 9.39 -1.20 15.40
CA PRO A 106 9.28 -0.92 16.82
C PRO A 106 8.02 -0.12 17.15
N LEU A 107 7.49 -0.30 18.38
CA LEU A 107 6.31 0.42 18.86
C LEU A 107 6.46 1.95 18.78
N THR A 108 7.61 2.46 19.23
CA THR A 108 7.99 3.86 19.14
C THR A 108 9.49 3.99 18.87
N SER A 109 9.99 5.21 18.70
CA SER A 109 11.43 5.48 18.60
C SER A 109 12.23 5.09 19.85
N SER A 110 11.57 4.93 21.00
CA SER A 110 12.21 4.57 22.28
C SER A 110 11.76 3.24 22.87
N THR A 111 10.74 2.60 22.28
CA THR A 111 10.15 1.35 22.77
C THR A 111 10.09 0.37 21.64
N CYS A 112 10.78 -0.77 21.80
CA CYS A 112 10.89 -1.77 20.75
C CYS A 112 9.61 -2.63 20.66
N ASP A 113 9.27 -3.34 21.73
CA ASP A 113 8.19 -4.35 21.71
C ASP A 113 6.81 -3.70 21.53
N ALA A 114 6.07 -4.15 20.52
CA ALA A 114 4.71 -3.69 20.20
C ALA A 114 3.63 -4.43 20.99
N ASN A 115 4.01 -5.37 21.87
CA ASN A 115 3.15 -6.13 22.77
C ASN A 115 1.99 -6.86 22.07
N GLY A 116 2.16 -7.18 20.78
CA GLY A 116 1.14 -7.85 19.97
C GLY A 116 -0.19 -7.10 19.84
N GLN A 117 -0.16 -5.76 19.83
CA GLN A 117 -1.35 -4.91 19.82
C GLN A 117 -1.83 -4.49 18.43
N TYR A 118 -1.12 -4.85 17.37
CA TYR A 118 -1.35 -4.37 16.01
C TYR A 118 -1.39 -5.49 14.98
N ILE A 119 -2.04 -5.23 13.84
CA ILE A 119 -2.30 -6.21 12.78
C ILE A 119 -1.02 -6.87 12.26
N MET A 120 0.12 -6.16 12.18
CA MET A 120 1.38 -6.72 11.68
C MET A 120 2.18 -7.50 12.73
N ASN A 121 1.60 -7.83 13.88
CA ASN A 121 2.23 -8.74 14.83
C ASN A 121 2.50 -10.11 14.18
N PRO A 122 3.68 -10.74 14.38
CA PRO A 122 4.02 -12.04 13.77
C PRO A 122 3.14 -13.20 14.26
N SER A 123 2.32 -12.99 15.28
CA SER A 123 1.36 -13.97 15.80
C SER A 123 -0.04 -13.39 15.78
N THR A 124 -1.01 -14.18 15.34
CA THR A 124 -2.40 -13.75 15.29
C THR A 124 -3.03 -13.73 16.69
N SER A 125 -3.66 -12.61 17.03
CA SER A 125 -4.55 -12.49 18.18
C SER A 125 -5.90 -11.90 17.75
N SER A 126 -6.94 -12.19 18.53
CA SER A 126 -8.27 -11.62 18.29
C SER A 126 -8.30 -10.14 18.66
N ASN A 127 -9.09 -9.34 17.91
CA ASN A 127 -9.37 -7.91 18.17
C ASN A 127 -8.21 -6.95 17.85
N LEU A 128 -7.39 -7.29 16.87
CA LEU A 128 -6.41 -6.37 16.28
C LEU A 128 -7.05 -5.65 15.10
N GLU A 129 -7.36 -4.37 15.29
CA GLU A 129 -8.08 -3.55 14.30
C GLU A 129 -7.20 -2.43 13.72
N ASN A 130 -5.99 -2.23 14.26
CA ASN A 130 -5.12 -1.12 13.91
C ASN A 130 -3.75 -1.59 13.41
N PHE A 131 -3.21 -0.88 12.43
CA PHE A 131 -1.80 -0.94 12.10
C PHE A 131 -0.98 -0.04 13.05
N SER A 132 0.26 -0.43 13.33
CA SER A 132 1.16 0.41 14.13
C SER A 132 1.60 1.64 13.31
N GLN A 133 2.03 2.70 14.01
CA GLN A 133 2.59 3.87 13.33
C GLN A 133 3.84 3.53 12.52
N CYS A 134 4.63 2.54 12.95
CA CYS A 134 5.77 2.08 12.18
C CYS A 134 5.34 1.36 10.89
N THR A 135 4.32 0.48 10.96
CA THR A 135 3.76 -0.18 9.77
C THR A 135 3.31 0.86 8.74
N ILE A 136 2.54 1.85 9.18
CA ILE A 136 2.06 2.95 8.31
C ILE A 136 3.27 3.68 7.71
N GLY A 137 4.28 4.01 8.52
CA GLY A 137 5.51 4.65 8.04
C GLY A 137 6.30 3.80 7.02
N ASN A 138 6.32 2.48 7.19
CA ASN A 138 6.96 1.55 6.25
C ASN A 138 6.26 1.58 4.89
N ILE A 139 4.93 1.43 4.87
CA ILE A 139 4.13 1.46 3.65
C ILE A 139 4.27 2.81 2.95
N CYS A 140 4.10 3.93 3.68
CA CYS A 140 4.24 5.27 3.12
C CYS A 140 5.64 5.52 2.57
N SER A 141 6.69 5.07 3.25
CA SER A 141 8.07 5.21 2.78
C SER A 141 8.35 4.34 1.56
N ALA A 142 7.77 3.14 1.51
CA ALA A 142 7.97 2.21 0.41
C ALA A 142 7.31 2.69 -0.89
N ILE A 143 6.09 3.23 -0.78
CA ILE A 143 5.38 3.89 -1.87
C ILE A 143 6.12 5.18 -2.28
N GLY A 144 6.44 6.05 -1.31
CA GLY A 144 7.07 7.35 -1.59
C GLY A 144 8.48 7.25 -2.19
N ARG A 145 9.22 6.16 -1.93
CA ARG A 145 10.52 5.88 -2.57
C ARG A 145 10.39 5.02 -3.82
N ASN A 146 9.16 4.72 -4.26
CA ASN A 146 8.84 3.78 -5.32
C ASN A 146 9.62 2.45 -5.23
N SER A 147 9.88 1.97 -4.01
CA SER A 147 10.47 0.64 -3.78
C SER A 147 9.41 -0.45 -3.84
N VAL A 148 8.14 -0.07 -3.73
CA VAL A 148 6.95 -0.89 -3.99
C VAL A 148 6.17 -0.18 -5.08
N GLN A 149 5.78 -0.90 -6.14
CA GLN A 149 5.02 -0.30 -7.23
C GLN A 149 3.61 0.04 -6.75
N SER A 150 3.16 1.26 -6.99
CA SER A 150 1.82 1.72 -6.62
C SER A 150 1.09 2.40 -7.78
N ASN A 151 1.69 2.40 -8.97
CA ASN A 151 1.20 3.09 -10.16
C ASN A 151 -0.11 2.51 -10.72
N CYS A 152 -0.49 1.29 -10.32
CA CYS A 152 -1.77 0.69 -10.69
C CYS A 152 -2.91 1.09 -9.73
N LEU A 153 -2.60 1.70 -8.58
CA LEU A 153 -3.63 2.18 -7.67
C LEU A 153 -4.38 3.34 -8.32
N VAL A 154 -5.69 3.34 -8.15
CA VAL A 154 -6.58 4.38 -8.66
C VAL A 154 -7.11 5.22 -7.51
N ASN A 155 -7.54 6.43 -7.84
CA ASN A 155 -8.26 7.26 -6.88
C ASN A 155 -9.56 6.57 -6.46
N ASN A 156 -10.13 6.98 -5.33
CA ASN A 156 -11.36 6.40 -4.78
C ASN A 156 -12.63 6.80 -5.55
N LYS A 157 -12.53 7.36 -6.76
CA LYS A 157 -13.67 7.78 -7.58
C LYS A 157 -13.82 6.89 -8.81
N ASP A 158 -15.08 6.67 -9.20
CA ASP A 158 -15.45 5.89 -10.37
C ASP A 158 -14.91 4.44 -10.35
N VAL A 159 -14.76 3.89 -9.13
CA VAL A 159 -14.29 2.52 -8.93
C VAL A 159 -15.46 1.56 -9.18
N VAL A 160 -15.27 0.62 -10.10
CA VAL A 160 -16.26 -0.44 -10.34
C VAL A 160 -16.08 -1.53 -9.29
N THR A 161 -17.06 -1.67 -8.39
CA THR A 161 -17.09 -2.74 -7.39
C THR A 161 -18.01 -3.88 -7.82
N TYR A 162 -17.68 -5.11 -7.44
CA TYR A 162 -18.53 -6.28 -7.70
C TYR A 162 -19.69 -6.41 -6.70
N THR A 163 -19.56 -5.80 -5.52
CA THR A 163 -20.53 -5.89 -4.42
C THR A 163 -21.70 -4.91 -4.56
N GLY A 164 -21.67 -4.04 -5.57
CA GLY A 164 -22.59 -2.91 -5.72
C GLY A 164 -22.22 -1.74 -4.81
N SER A 165 -22.83 -0.58 -5.08
CA SER A 165 -22.55 0.68 -4.37
C SER A 165 -22.94 0.65 -2.89
N GLN A 166 -22.06 1.14 -2.03
CA GLN A 166 -22.24 1.22 -0.59
C GLN A 166 -21.74 2.55 -0.02
N CYS A 167 -22.66 3.51 0.08
CA CYS A 167 -22.38 4.77 0.75
C CYS A 167 -21.86 4.57 2.18
N GLY A 168 -20.70 5.17 2.47
CA GLY A 168 -20.03 5.17 3.75
C GLY A 168 -18.82 4.24 3.82
N ASN A 169 -18.41 3.64 2.69
CA ASN A 169 -17.24 2.77 2.60
C ASN A 169 -15.95 3.54 2.20
N GLY A 170 -16.07 4.84 1.89
CA GLY A 170 -14.95 5.70 1.49
C GLY A 170 -14.61 5.66 0.00
N ILE A 171 -15.41 4.98 -0.81
CA ILE A 171 -15.24 4.83 -2.26
C ILE A 171 -16.43 5.51 -2.92
N VAL A 172 -16.17 6.50 -3.77
CA VAL A 172 -17.22 7.17 -4.54
C VAL A 172 -17.62 6.27 -5.71
N GLU A 173 -18.77 5.64 -5.54
CA GLU A 173 -19.33 4.69 -6.49
C GLU A 173 -20.41 5.33 -7.38
N SER A 174 -20.91 4.58 -8.36
CA SER A 174 -21.94 5.10 -9.27
C SER A 174 -23.18 5.56 -8.50
N GLY A 175 -23.52 6.84 -8.66
CA GLY A 175 -24.66 7.47 -7.98
C GLY A 175 -24.28 8.27 -6.73
N GLU A 176 -23.02 8.30 -6.32
CA GLU A 176 -22.50 9.10 -5.22
C GLU A 176 -21.72 10.30 -5.74
N ASP A 177 -21.76 11.42 -5.00
CA ASP A 177 -20.97 12.62 -5.33
C ASP A 177 -19.65 12.66 -4.53
N CYS A 178 -19.69 12.07 -3.33
CA CYS A 178 -18.61 11.98 -2.36
C CYS A 178 -18.87 10.81 -1.39
N ASP A 179 -17.83 10.29 -0.75
CA ASP A 179 -17.99 9.31 0.35
C ASP A 179 -16.83 9.45 1.34
N CYS A 180 -17.08 10.06 2.50
CA CYS A 180 -16.06 10.30 3.53
C CYS A 180 -15.94 9.16 4.58
N GLY A 181 -16.49 7.96 4.31
CA GLY A 181 -16.37 6.79 5.19
C GLY A 181 -17.46 6.69 6.27
N GLY A 182 -18.63 7.24 6.00
CA GLY A 182 -19.80 7.15 6.86
C GLY A 182 -19.71 7.99 8.14
N THR A 183 -20.72 7.88 9.02
CA THR A 183 -20.89 8.80 10.15
C THR A 183 -19.73 8.81 11.15
N ALA A 184 -19.04 7.67 11.30
CA ALA A 184 -17.90 7.56 12.20
C ALA A 184 -16.63 8.22 11.64
N ALA A 185 -16.34 8.05 10.34
CA ALA A 185 -15.12 8.59 9.73
C ALA A 185 -15.27 10.03 9.26
N CYS A 186 -16.44 10.42 8.75
CA CYS A 186 -16.69 11.76 8.23
C CYS A 186 -16.61 12.85 9.30
N GLY A 187 -16.97 12.56 10.55
CA GLY A 187 -17.01 13.57 11.63
C GLY A 187 -17.76 14.84 11.21
N ASP A 188 -17.10 15.99 11.34
CA ASP A 188 -17.64 17.31 11.00
C ASP A 188 -17.39 17.72 9.53
N ASN A 189 -17.23 16.75 8.61
CA ASN A 189 -17.01 17.02 7.18
C ASN A 189 -18.08 17.97 6.62
N ALA A 190 -17.65 19.16 6.20
CA ALA A 190 -18.52 20.23 5.69
C ALA A 190 -18.97 20.00 4.25
N CYS A 191 -18.28 19.14 3.50
CA CYS A 191 -18.47 18.95 2.07
C CYS A 191 -19.38 17.77 1.74
N CYS A 192 -19.32 16.70 2.53
CA CYS A 192 -20.01 15.45 2.22
C CYS A 192 -21.01 15.04 3.31
N ASP A 193 -22.20 14.58 2.89
CA ASP A 193 -23.18 13.96 3.78
C ASP A 193 -22.84 12.47 4.00
N PRO A 194 -22.55 12.06 5.24
CA PRO A 194 -22.11 10.69 5.56
C PRO A 194 -23.17 9.61 5.35
N THR A 195 -24.44 9.99 5.18
CA THR A 195 -25.57 9.06 5.08
C THR A 195 -26.12 8.95 3.67
N THR A 196 -25.93 9.99 2.86
CA THR A 196 -26.45 10.04 1.49
C THR A 196 -25.36 10.04 0.42
N CYS A 197 -24.10 10.27 0.80
CA CYS A 197 -22.96 10.36 -0.13
C CYS A 197 -23.19 11.43 -1.21
N LYS A 198 -23.77 12.54 -0.76
CA LYS A 198 -24.06 13.74 -1.56
C LYS A 198 -23.32 14.94 -1.03
N PHE A 199 -22.96 15.83 -1.95
CA PHE A 199 -22.39 17.10 -1.59
C PHE A 199 -23.38 17.93 -0.76
N LYS A 200 -22.85 18.57 0.28
CA LYS A 200 -23.58 19.54 1.09
C LYS A 200 -23.50 20.92 0.44
N ASP A 201 -24.58 21.69 0.56
CA ASP A 201 -24.64 23.09 0.12
C ASP A 201 -24.13 23.31 -1.33
N ASN A 202 -23.05 24.08 -1.49
CA ASN A 202 -22.42 24.37 -2.79
C ASN A 202 -21.06 23.65 -2.95
N ALA A 203 -20.85 22.55 -2.22
CA ALA A 203 -19.65 21.74 -2.36
C ALA A 203 -19.56 21.15 -3.78
N VAL A 204 -18.35 21.17 -4.34
CA VAL A 204 -18.03 20.58 -5.65
C VAL A 204 -16.95 19.51 -5.56
N CYS A 205 -16.35 19.37 -4.37
CA CYS A 205 -15.36 18.38 -4.02
C CYS A 205 -15.35 18.16 -2.50
N ASP A 206 -14.66 17.11 -2.07
CA ASP A 206 -14.53 16.73 -0.67
C ASP A 206 -13.08 16.77 -0.17
N ASP A 207 -12.81 17.62 0.82
CA ASP A 207 -11.47 17.86 1.39
C ASP A 207 -10.83 16.59 1.97
N SER A 208 -11.62 15.61 2.46
CA SER A 208 -11.06 14.39 3.04
C SER A 208 -10.54 13.40 2.00
N ASN A 209 -11.01 13.49 0.76
CA ASN A 209 -10.79 12.48 -0.27
C ASN A 209 -10.07 13.02 -1.51
N GLU A 210 -10.01 14.34 -1.67
CA GLU A 210 -9.59 14.98 -2.90
C GLU A 210 -8.42 15.95 -2.64
N ALA A 211 -7.22 15.57 -3.08
CA ALA A 211 -6.00 16.35 -2.84
C ALA A 211 -6.02 17.76 -3.47
N CYS A 212 -6.87 17.99 -4.48
CA CYS A 212 -7.13 19.30 -5.09
C CYS A 212 -8.42 19.97 -4.58
N CYS A 213 -8.95 19.56 -3.44
CA CYS A 213 -10.05 20.24 -2.76
C CYS A 213 -9.56 21.04 -1.55
N SER A 214 -10.13 22.23 -1.37
CA SER A 214 -9.96 23.02 -0.15
C SER A 214 -11.24 23.77 0.14
N SER A 215 -11.78 23.58 1.34
CA SER A 215 -13.03 24.22 1.77
C SER A 215 -14.18 23.92 0.79
N CYS A 216 -14.26 22.65 0.37
CA CYS A 216 -15.27 22.12 -0.55
C CYS A 216 -15.25 22.73 -1.96
N GLN A 217 -14.17 23.41 -2.33
CA GLN A 217 -13.96 24.04 -3.64
C GLN A 217 -12.63 23.58 -4.25
N PHE A 218 -12.57 23.57 -5.58
CA PHE A 218 -11.32 23.21 -6.28
C PHE A 218 -10.21 24.22 -5.94
N LYS A 219 -9.04 23.69 -5.58
CA LYS A 219 -7.82 24.49 -5.44
C LYS A 219 -7.48 25.16 -6.76
N ALA A 220 -6.85 26.33 -6.71
CA ALA A 220 -6.43 27.07 -7.89
C ALA A 220 -5.49 26.24 -8.79
N ALA A 221 -5.52 26.52 -10.09
CA ALA A 221 -4.61 25.90 -11.04
C ALA A 221 -3.15 26.11 -10.64
N ASN A 222 -2.30 25.11 -10.87
CA ASN A 222 -0.89 25.09 -10.47
C ASN A 222 -0.61 24.97 -8.96
N THR A 223 -1.62 24.73 -8.11
CA THR A 223 -1.39 24.37 -6.71
C THR A 223 -0.83 22.95 -6.63
N THR A 224 0.34 22.75 -6.02
CA THR A 224 0.91 21.40 -5.86
C THR A 224 0.00 20.49 -5.03
N CYS A 225 -0.38 19.34 -5.59
CA CYS A 225 -1.18 18.31 -4.91
C CYS A 225 -0.37 17.07 -4.57
N ARG A 226 0.69 16.78 -5.32
CA ARG A 226 1.70 15.77 -4.96
C ARG A 226 3.08 16.37 -5.16
N ALA A 227 3.89 16.37 -4.10
CA ALA A 227 5.26 16.87 -4.17
C ALA A 227 6.17 15.83 -4.81
N SER A 228 7.18 16.31 -5.55
CA SER A 228 8.25 15.45 -6.06
C SER A 228 9.06 14.84 -4.91
N THR A 229 9.32 13.54 -5.02
CA THR A 229 10.13 12.75 -4.08
C THR A 229 11.62 12.74 -4.43
N GLY A 230 11.99 13.21 -5.62
CA GLY A 230 13.37 13.20 -6.09
C GLY A 230 13.53 13.73 -7.53
N PRO A 231 14.77 13.79 -8.05
CA PRO A 231 15.07 14.40 -9.35
C PRO A 231 14.49 13.65 -10.56
N CYS A 232 13.96 12.44 -10.37
CA CYS A 232 13.34 11.62 -11.39
C CYS A 232 11.80 11.57 -11.28
N ASP A 233 11.24 12.36 -10.36
CA ASP A 233 9.82 12.39 -10.03
C ASP A 233 9.25 13.80 -10.26
N ILE A 234 8.13 13.92 -10.97
CA ILE A 234 7.57 15.20 -11.41
C ILE A 234 6.46 15.60 -10.43
N ALA A 235 6.53 16.77 -9.80
CA ALA A 235 5.44 17.21 -8.92
C ALA A 235 4.14 17.47 -9.71
N GLU A 236 3.02 16.88 -9.28
CA GLU A 236 1.70 17.16 -9.85
C GLU A 236 1.03 18.37 -9.21
N VAL A 237 0.30 19.09 -10.06
CA VAL A 237 -0.41 20.29 -9.69
C VAL A 237 -1.88 20.20 -10.09
N CYS A 238 -2.73 20.86 -9.32
CA CYS A 238 -4.16 20.93 -9.56
C CYS A 238 -4.47 21.65 -10.87
N SER A 239 -5.51 21.19 -11.57
CA SER A 239 -5.98 21.81 -12.81
C SER A 239 -6.74 23.12 -12.57
N GLY A 240 -7.26 23.34 -11.36
CA GLY A 240 -8.22 24.41 -11.08
C GLY A 240 -9.68 24.05 -11.34
N THR A 241 -9.95 22.84 -11.84
CA THR A 241 -11.27 22.43 -12.35
C THR A 241 -11.71 21.05 -11.89
N SER A 242 -10.91 20.37 -11.06
CA SER A 242 -11.18 19.05 -10.50
C SER A 242 -10.59 18.95 -9.09
N GLY A 243 -11.21 18.14 -8.24
CA GLY A 243 -10.71 17.81 -6.90
C GLY A 243 -9.63 16.71 -6.94
N THR A 244 -9.54 15.98 -8.04
CA THR A 244 -8.55 14.91 -8.23
C THR A 244 -7.20 15.47 -8.63
N CYS A 245 -6.13 15.02 -7.97
CA CYS A 245 -4.76 15.28 -8.42
C CYS A 245 -4.48 14.45 -9.69
N PRO A 246 -3.79 14.99 -10.70
CA PRO A 246 -3.39 14.21 -11.86
C PRO A 246 -2.60 12.94 -11.48
N ALA A 247 -2.59 11.95 -12.39
CA ALA A 247 -1.81 10.74 -12.20
C ALA A 247 -0.31 11.06 -12.06
N ASP A 248 0.38 10.30 -11.20
CA ASP A 248 1.80 10.42 -10.89
C ASP A 248 2.66 10.22 -12.16
N GLN A 249 3.51 11.18 -12.47
CA GLN A 249 4.41 11.16 -13.62
C GLN A 249 5.88 11.19 -13.23
N PHE A 250 6.67 10.45 -14.00
CA PHE A 250 8.11 10.32 -13.79
C PHE A 250 8.90 10.84 -14.98
N VAL A 251 10.13 11.27 -14.70
CA VAL A 251 11.12 11.53 -15.74
C VAL A 251 11.43 10.22 -16.47
N ALA A 252 11.60 10.29 -17.79
CA ALA A 252 11.86 9.13 -18.61
C ALA A 252 13.08 8.30 -18.14
N ASP A 253 12.93 6.98 -18.19
CA ASP A 253 14.00 6.04 -17.84
C ASP A 253 15.26 6.27 -18.69
N GLY A 254 16.43 6.15 -18.05
CA GLY A 254 17.74 6.39 -18.65
C GLY A 254 18.22 7.85 -18.58
N GLN A 255 17.36 8.80 -18.21
CA GLN A 255 17.78 10.19 -18.06
C GLN A 255 18.78 10.35 -16.92
N SER A 256 19.86 11.09 -17.14
CA SER A 256 20.88 11.31 -16.10
C SER A 256 20.31 12.10 -14.92
N CYS A 257 20.68 11.70 -13.70
CA CYS A 257 20.23 12.35 -12.47
C CYS A 257 21.33 12.33 -11.40
N THR A 258 21.14 13.11 -10.33
CA THR A 258 22.05 13.17 -9.19
C THR A 258 21.27 13.07 -7.89
N SER A 259 21.69 12.21 -6.97
CA SER A 259 21.12 12.10 -5.63
C SER A 259 22.17 12.52 -4.60
N GLY A 260 21.94 13.66 -3.94
CA GLY A 260 22.94 14.28 -3.06
C GLY A 260 24.25 14.58 -3.80
N LYS A 261 25.35 13.97 -3.36
CA LYS A 261 26.67 14.10 -4.00
C LYS A 261 26.99 12.97 -4.99
N THR A 262 26.10 11.98 -5.14
CA THR A 262 26.33 10.83 -6.01
C THR A 262 25.96 11.17 -7.45
N THR A 263 26.92 10.99 -8.35
CA THR A 263 26.80 11.24 -9.80
C THR A 263 26.83 9.91 -10.58
N GLY A 264 26.55 9.97 -11.89
CA GLY A 264 26.52 8.79 -12.76
C GLY A 264 25.30 7.89 -12.53
N LEU A 265 24.24 8.45 -11.97
CA LEU A 265 22.95 7.78 -11.78
C LEU A 265 22.03 8.09 -12.96
N THR A 266 21.05 7.21 -13.18
CA THR A 266 20.01 7.40 -14.18
C THR A 266 18.63 7.18 -13.56
N CYS A 267 17.62 7.87 -14.08
CA CYS A 267 16.24 7.61 -13.74
C CYS A 267 15.85 6.21 -14.17
N ALA A 268 15.23 5.46 -13.27
CA ALA A 268 14.56 4.20 -13.56
C ALA A 268 13.34 4.11 -12.66
N SER A 269 12.16 4.03 -13.25
CA SER A 269 10.88 3.98 -12.53
C SER A 269 10.77 5.10 -11.50
N GLY A 270 10.98 6.36 -11.92
CA GLY A 270 10.87 7.51 -11.01
C GLY A 270 11.98 7.67 -9.97
N GLN A 271 12.91 6.71 -9.87
CA GLN A 271 14.00 6.74 -8.90
C GLN A 271 15.34 7.03 -9.57
N CYS A 272 16.14 7.88 -8.91
CA CYS A 272 17.50 8.16 -9.35
C CYS A 272 18.45 7.08 -8.83
N THR A 273 18.82 6.13 -9.69
CA THR A 273 19.45 4.88 -9.24
C THR A 273 20.55 4.38 -10.19
N SER A 274 21.22 3.30 -9.77
CA SER A 274 22.16 2.52 -10.57
C SER A 274 22.25 1.10 -10.01
N ARG A 275 22.75 0.14 -10.80
CA ARG A 275 22.99 -1.23 -10.35
C ARG A 275 23.84 -1.27 -9.07
N ASP A 276 24.91 -0.48 -9.04
CA ASP A 276 25.83 -0.46 -7.90
C ASP A 276 25.17 0.16 -6.65
N LEU A 277 24.29 1.16 -6.83
CA LEU A 277 23.51 1.72 -5.74
C LEU A 277 22.54 0.67 -5.18
N GLN A 278 21.82 -0.05 -6.04
CA GLN A 278 20.90 -1.11 -5.63
C GLN A 278 21.62 -2.24 -4.87
N CYS A 279 22.80 -2.68 -5.35
CA CYS A 279 23.60 -3.68 -4.64
C CYS A 279 24.02 -3.21 -3.24
N ARG A 280 24.41 -1.94 -3.08
CA ARG A 280 24.77 -1.39 -1.76
C ARG A 280 23.56 -1.31 -0.82
N THR A 281 22.39 -0.93 -1.34
CA THR A 281 21.16 -0.88 -0.54
C THR A 281 20.75 -2.27 -0.05
N ILE A 282 20.87 -3.30 -0.90
CA ILE A 282 20.56 -4.69 -0.52
C ILE A 282 21.61 -5.24 0.45
N LEU A 283 22.91 -5.04 0.20
CA LEU A 283 23.98 -5.55 1.05
C LEU A 283 24.08 -4.83 2.40
N GLY A 284 23.74 -3.53 2.46
CA GLY A 284 23.64 -2.79 3.71
C GLY A 284 22.51 -3.26 4.63
N ALA A 285 21.45 -3.85 4.06
CA ALA A 285 20.36 -4.47 4.81
C ALA A 285 20.68 -5.90 5.30
N VAL A 286 21.66 -6.58 4.68
CA VAL A 286 22.08 -7.96 5.02
C VAL A 286 23.29 -8.00 5.96
N LEU A 287 24.12 -6.94 5.98
CA LEU A 287 25.38 -6.88 6.73
C LEU A 287 25.45 -5.75 7.78
N GLY A 288 24.34 -5.04 8.00
CA GLY A 288 24.19 -3.99 9.01
C GLY A 288 23.53 -4.49 10.27
#